data_AF-A0A3M0HV16-F1
#
_entry.id   AF-A0A3M0HV16-F1
#
_cell.length_a   1.000
_cell.length_b   1.000
_cell.length_c   1.000
_cell.angle_alpha   90.00
_cell.angle_beta   90.00
_cell.angle_gamma   90.00
#
_symmetry.space_group_name_H-M   'P 1'
#
loop_
_entity.id
_entity.type
_entity.pdbx_description
1 polymer ?
#
loop_
_entity_poly.entity_id
_entity_poly.type
_entity_poly.pdbx_seq_one_letter_code
_entity_poly.pdbx_strand_id
1 'polypeptide(L)'
;MARHRRSAFCIHGIPSLSSNSVGRERCPGRSPRTETPGLGCCTSPPRRRDKSPALPDRWSSKPTNGGWRGRTCASRAGTALSVRLRMLPGMARSWTRLHEHLGTPPGPLTFDMVKQAADANLAESDDLDWKEKLPQPPREGRRNELAKDVAAMANTRGGLLIYGVIDKTTVPVGIDPDEVNPQQYAQWIRNHVQPYLPDLTFTTLTSPDGQLSFLAIDVPASPMAPHHVYGTAAKDKDQQAAVVPYRDRDHTAWMAEHQIERAYRERFTRTQHAQDETDRLLTHALDNSLADQAEPSAWFVAVARPERPLPRTAPPLVRERVPNLCATARARSQHLTRNPLAVGPLTGLDVVLSNPRPGLRRWAFSTLPLRTGREIYTELHHDGSTVLAVNLSWKALRADDTAAPTAHGILVDTDIVGASCRDALALAHELARHLCVDSSVNVTAIITTAEPTPLTPVITEYGGSFRSIPDHARRPRRIQPVTALISPADEDDHLSASAQETFTDLMHQFGITAYL
;
A
#
# COMPACT_ATOMS: atom_id res chain seq x y z
N MET A 1 51.49 -32.70 -29.03
CA MET A 1 52.70 -31.84 -29.00
C MET A 1 52.22 -30.39 -28.87
N ALA A 2 52.23 -29.83 -27.66
CA ALA A 2 53.16 -28.77 -27.21
C ALA A 2 52.91 -27.42 -27.95
N ARG A 3 52.59 -26.26 -27.34
CA ARG A 3 52.90 -25.72 -26.00
C ARG A 3 51.97 -24.55 -25.64
N HIS A 4 51.77 -24.39 -24.33
CA HIS A 4 51.21 -23.23 -23.63
C HIS A 4 52.02 -21.93 -23.83
N ARG A 5 51.31 -20.78 -23.76
CA ARG A 5 51.79 -19.58 -23.06
C ARG A 5 50.67 -18.98 -22.19
N ARG A 6 50.94 -18.93 -20.89
CA ARG A 6 50.21 -18.17 -19.86
C ARG A 6 50.85 -16.77 -19.77
N SER A 7 50.04 -15.75 -19.60
CA SER A 7 50.48 -14.41 -19.20
C SER A 7 49.69 -14.01 -17.95
N ALA A 8 50.39 -13.86 -16.84
CA ALA A 8 49.87 -13.37 -15.57
C ALA A 8 49.70 -11.84 -15.62
N PHE A 9 48.65 -11.32 -14.97
CA PHE A 9 48.56 -9.91 -14.62
C PHE A 9 48.36 -9.77 -13.11
N CYS A 10 49.21 -8.94 -12.52
CA CYS A 10 49.40 -8.74 -11.10
C CYS A 10 48.30 -7.89 -10.44
N ILE A 11 48.11 -8.19 -9.16
CA ILE A 11 47.25 -7.53 -8.18
C ILE A 11 48.00 -6.29 -7.61
N HIS A 12 47.35 -5.13 -7.63
CA HIS A 12 47.63 -3.92 -6.84
C HIS A 12 46.26 -3.36 -6.41
N GLY A 13 45.98 -2.88 -5.21
CA GLY A 13 46.72 -2.66 -3.98
C GLY A 13 45.71 -2.08 -2.97
N ILE A 14 45.75 -2.56 -1.73
CA ILE A 14 44.95 -2.07 -0.61
C ILE A 14 45.76 -0.98 0.10
N PRO A 15 45.17 0.13 0.56
CA PRO A 15 45.76 0.94 1.61
C PRO A 15 45.03 0.71 2.94
N SER A 16 45.76 0.08 3.86
CA SER A 16 45.54 0.11 5.31
C SER A 16 46.15 1.39 5.88
N LEU A 17 45.42 2.13 6.72
CA LEU A 17 46.00 3.08 7.66
C LEU A 17 45.38 2.92 9.05
N SER A 18 46.29 2.90 10.01
CA SER A 18 46.18 2.52 11.41
C SER A 18 45.97 3.73 12.33
N SER A 19 45.20 3.48 13.39
CA SER A 19 45.31 3.96 14.79
C SER A 19 46.13 5.22 15.15
N ASN A 20 45.48 6.14 15.84
CA ASN A 20 45.93 6.92 17.03
C ASN A 20 44.76 7.84 17.46
N SER A 21 44.56 8.33 18.67
CA SER A 21 44.92 7.97 20.04
C SER A 21 44.10 8.92 20.94
N VAL A 22 43.60 8.38 22.05
CA VAL A 22 43.10 9.02 23.28
C VAL A 22 43.47 10.51 23.50
N GLY A 23 42.46 11.32 23.87
CA GLY A 23 42.65 12.65 24.46
C GLY A 23 41.39 13.16 25.17
N ARG A 24 41.33 12.99 26.50
CA ARG A 24 40.39 13.63 27.44
C ARG A 24 40.92 15.01 27.80
N GLU A 25 40.06 16.04 27.87
CA GLU A 25 40.15 17.20 28.79
C GLU A 25 38.88 18.06 28.65
N ARG A 26 37.99 18.06 29.65
CA ARG A 26 37.82 19.04 30.76
C ARG A 26 37.26 20.41 30.34
N CYS A 27 36.04 20.68 30.83
CA CYS A 27 35.42 22.00 30.96
C CYS A 27 36.27 22.97 31.79
N PRO A 28 36.04 24.28 31.63
CA PRO A 28 35.74 25.11 32.79
C PRO A 28 34.50 25.99 32.58
N GLY A 29 33.79 26.25 33.68
CA GLY A 29 32.59 27.06 33.70
C GLY A 29 32.82 28.54 34.03
N ARG A 30 31.67 29.18 34.30
CA ARG A 30 31.39 30.52 34.87
C ARG A 30 31.27 31.70 33.90
N SER A 31 30.00 32.12 33.79
CA SER A 31 29.45 33.46 33.56
C SER A 31 30.17 34.60 34.32
N PRO A 32 30.00 35.85 33.86
CA PRO A 32 29.09 36.75 34.58
C PRO A 32 28.19 37.62 33.69
N ARG A 33 27.11 38.11 34.33
CA ARG A 33 26.16 39.16 33.89
C ARG A 33 26.82 40.55 33.90
N THR A 34 26.42 41.42 32.97
CA THR A 34 26.01 42.85 33.12
C THR A 34 25.73 43.42 31.73
N GLU A 35 24.49 43.80 31.42
CA GLU A 35 23.93 45.17 31.41
C GLU A 35 23.89 45.82 30.00
N THR A 36 22.68 46.24 29.66
CA THR A 36 22.19 47.02 28.50
C THR A 36 22.76 48.45 28.43
N PRO A 37 22.75 49.08 27.24
CA PRO A 37 21.64 49.98 26.81
C PRO A 37 21.26 49.73 25.33
N GLY A 38 20.07 49.99 24.79
CA GLY A 38 19.06 51.00 25.07
C GLY A 38 18.97 51.97 23.87
N LEU A 39 17.88 51.87 23.07
CA LEU A 39 17.17 52.94 22.30
C LEU A 39 16.68 52.48 20.92
N GLY A 40 15.38 52.74 20.66
CA GLY A 40 14.78 52.61 19.33
C GLY A 40 13.25 52.51 19.31
N CYS A 41 12.57 53.57 19.78
CA CYS A 41 11.12 53.73 19.80
C CYS A 41 10.45 53.71 18.40
N CYS A 42 9.24 53.16 18.31
CA CYS A 42 8.12 53.69 17.49
C CYS A 42 6.79 53.19 18.07
N THR A 43 5.89 54.10 18.39
CA THR A 43 4.65 53.90 19.17
C THR A 43 3.39 54.28 18.38
N SER A 44 2.34 53.46 18.56
CA SER A 44 0.89 53.77 18.60
C SER A 44 0.10 53.92 17.27
N PRO A 45 -1.25 53.74 17.23
CA PRO A 45 -2.24 53.30 18.26
C PRO A 45 -3.29 52.23 17.78
N PRO A 46 -4.19 51.73 18.66
CA PRO A 46 -5.30 50.84 18.25
C PRO A 46 -6.58 51.64 17.92
N ARG A 47 -7.28 51.26 16.84
CA ARG A 47 -8.61 51.80 16.49
C ARG A 47 -9.74 50.95 17.08
N ARG A 48 -10.68 51.61 17.75
CA ARG A 48 -12.02 51.13 18.12
C ARG A 48 -13.06 51.59 17.07
N ARG A 49 -14.25 50.95 17.14
CA ARG A 49 -15.57 51.27 16.53
C ARG A 49 -15.77 50.73 15.10
N ASP A 50 -16.92 50.16 14.69
CA ASP A 50 -18.31 50.28 15.15
C ASP A 50 -19.17 49.03 14.79
N LYS A 51 -20.38 49.00 15.37
CA LYS A 51 -21.44 48.00 15.21
C LYS A 51 -22.34 48.26 13.98
N SER A 52 -22.95 47.17 13.48
CA SER A 52 -24.28 47.04 12.81
C SER A 52 -24.40 47.42 11.31
N PRO A 53 -25.43 46.95 10.55
CA PRO A 53 -26.64 46.21 10.95
C PRO A 53 -27.01 44.95 10.12
N ALA A 54 -28.06 44.26 10.58
CA ALA A 54 -28.79 43.16 9.97
C ALA A 54 -29.85 43.63 8.93
N LEU A 55 -30.30 42.69 8.07
CA LEU A 55 -31.66 42.46 7.48
C LEU A 55 -31.54 41.75 6.10
N PRO A 56 -32.58 41.07 5.56
CA PRO A 56 -33.63 40.24 6.18
C PRO A 56 -33.82 38.86 5.51
N ASP A 57 -34.59 38.02 6.20
CA ASP A 57 -35.30 36.84 5.66
C ASP A 57 -36.14 37.15 4.42
N ARG A 58 -36.32 36.15 3.53
CA ARG A 58 -37.62 35.51 3.20
C ARG A 58 -37.53 34.64 1.91
N TRP A 59 -38.25 33.52 1.92
CA TRP A 59 -38.85 32.72 0.82
C TRP A 59 -38.56 31.21 0.86
N SER A 60 -39.50 30.55 1.54
CA SER A 60 -40.04 29.20 1.40
C SER A 60 -40.11 28.61 -0.01
N SER A 61 -39.88 27.30 -0.12
CA SER A 61 -40.85 26.36 -0.72
C SER A 61 -40.47 24.90 -0.44
N LYS A 62 -41.39 24.17 0.20
CA LYS A 62 -41.44 22.70 0.25
C LYS A 62 -42.17 22.20 -1.00
N PRO A 63 -41.89 20.99 -1.51
CA PRO A 63 -42.88 20.23 -2.27
C PRO A 63 -43.54 19.16 -1.39
N THR A 64 -44.82 19.02 -1.64
CA THR A 64 -45.84 18.21 -0.98
C THR A 64 -45.88 16.77 -1.47
N ASN A 65 -46.27 15.88 -0.56
CA ASN A 65 -46.79 14.54 -0.84
C ASN A 65 -48.02 14.58 -1.78
N GLY A 66 -48.04 13.68 -2.76
CA GLY A 66 -49.21 13.36 -3.57
C GLY A 66 -49.10 11.95 -4.10
N GLY A 67 -49.86 11.02 -3.52
CA GLY A 67 -49.93 9.63 -3.96
C GLY A 67 -50.88 9.44 -5.14
N TRP A 68 -50.63 8.41 -5.96
CA TRP A 68 -51.61 7.84 -6.89
C TRP A 68 -51.50 6.32 -6.93
N ARG A 69 -52.68 5.70 -7.09
CA ARG A 69 -52.99 4.28 -6.91
C ARG A 69 -52.51 3.39 -8.07
N GLY A 70 -52.09 2.19 -7.67
CA GLY A 70 -52.26 0.86 -8.25
C GLY A 70 -52.61 0.64 -9.73
N ARG A 71 -51.86 -0.29 -10.34
CA ARG A 71 -52.40 -1.42 -11.11
C ARG A 71 -51.45 -2.62 -11.05
N THR A 72 -52.04 -3.77 -10.75
CA THR A 72 -51.60 -5.18 -10.92
C THR A 72 -51.28 -5.48 -12.40
N CYS A 73 -50.62 -6.55 -12.87
CA CYS A 73 -50.28 -7.90 -12.41
C CYS A 73 -49.24 -8.46 -13.44
N ALA A 74 -48.30 -9.32 -13.04
CA ALA A 74 -47.91 -10.55 -13.78
C ALA A 74 -46.70 -11.22 -13.12
N SER A 75 -46.99 -12.31 -12.44
CA SER A 75 -46.07 -13.30 -11.89
C SER A 75 -45.25 -14.03 -12.98
N ARG A 76 -43.96 -14.24 -12.74
CA ARG A 76 -43.25 -15.45 -13.19
C ARG A 76 -42.25 -15.87 -12.13
N ALA A 77 -42.47 -17.09 -11.63
CA ALA A 77 -41.63 -17.79 -10.68
C ALA A 77 -40.23 -18.03 -11.27
N GLY A 78 -39.21 -17.67 -10.51
CA GLY A 78 -37.80 -18.01 -10.77
C GLY A 78 -37.18 -18.40 -9.44
N THR A 79 -36.77 -19.65 -9.36
CA THR A 79 -36.22 -20.35 -8.20
C THR A 79 -35.08 -19.57 -7.55
N ALA A 80 -35.32 -19.01 -6.36
CA ALA A 80 -34.30 -18.34 -5.57
C ALA A 80 -33.36 -19.39 -4.95
N LEU A 81 -32.22 -19.64 -5.60
CA LEU A 81 -31.07 -20.21 -4.92
C LEU A 81 -30.62 -19.18 -3.88
N SER A 82 -30.86 -19.49 -2.61
CA SER A 82 -30.27 -18.83 -1.46
C SER A 82 -28.75 -18.98 -1.54
N VAL A 83 -28.09 -18.00 -2.14
CA VAL A 83 -26.64 -17.83 -1.99
C VAL A 83 -26.45 -17.30 -0.57
N ARG A 84 -26.12 -18.21 0.35
CA ARG A 84 -25.60 -17.82 1.67
C ARG A 84 -24.40 -16.94 1.43
N LEU A 85 -24.53 -15.67 1.81
CA LEU A 85 -23.45 -14.71 1.92
C LEU A 85 -22.45 -15.28 2.93
N ARG A 86 -21.42 -15.97 2.45
CA ARG A 86 -20.28 -16.37 3.26
C ARG A 86 -19.49 -15.10 3.52
N MET A 87 -19.71 -14.49 4.69
CA MET A 87 -18.78 -13.52 5.24
C MET A 87 -17.39 -14.16 5.22
N LEU A 88 -16.47 -13.56 4.47
CA LEU A 88 -15.07 -13.98 4.49
C LEU A 88 -14.53 -13.73 5.90
N PRO A 89 -13.88 -14.72 6.54
CA PRO A 89 -13.25 -14.52 7.84
C PRO A 89 -12.18 -13.44 7.71
N GLY A 90 -12.25 -12.43 8.59
CA GLY A 90 -11.32 -11.31 8.64
C GLY A 90 -9.89 -11.81 8.65
N MET A 91 -9.10 -11.44 7.64
CA MET A 91 -7.68 -11.74 7.60
C MET A 91 -6.98 -10.81 8.59
N ALA A 92 -6.87 -11.26 9.85
CA ALA A 92 -5.74 -10.84 10.66
C ALA A 92 -4.44 -11.24 9.94
N ARG A 93 -3.38 -10.46 10.18
CA ARG A 93 -2.00 -10.63 9.72
C ARG A 93 -1.66 -12.08 9.48
N SER A 94 -0.97 -12.31 8.37
CA SER A 94 -0.43 -13.62 8.05
C SER A 94 0.31 -14.21 9.24
N TRP A 95 1.09 -13.45 9.99
CA TRP A 95 1.84 -14.00 11.12
C TRP A 95 1.69 -13.14 12.38
N THR A 96 1.30 -13.77 13.50
CA THR A 96 1.04 -13.13 14.79
C THR A 96 1.68 -13.91 15.94
N ARG A 97 1.70 -13.32 17.15
CA ARG A 97 2.22 -13.97 18.36
C ARG A 97 1.54 -15.31 18.68
N LEU A 98 0.26 -15.44 18.33
CA LEU A 98 -0.49 -16.70 18.47
C LEU A 98 0.04 -17.78 17.50
N HIS A 99 0.34 -17.41 16.25
CA HIS A 99 0.94 -18.34 15.28
C HIS A 99 2.33 -18.80 15.72
N GLU A 100 3.16 -17.85 16.18
CA GLU A 100 4.50 -18.15 16.69
C GLU A 100 4.46 -19.12 17.88
N HIS A 101 3.61 -18.85 18.87
CA HIS A 101 3.50 -19.68 20.07
C HIS A 101 2.97 -21.09 19.77
N LEU A 102 1.99 -21.21 18.87
CA LEU A 102 1.37 -22.48 18.51
C LEU A 102 2.16 -23.26 17.44
N GLY A 103 3.20 -22.66 16.85
CA GLY A 103 3.97 -23.25 15.75
C GLY A 103 3.14 -23.45 14.48
N THR A 104 2.08 -22.67 14.29
CA THR A 104 1.20 -22.77 13.12
C THR A 104 1.69 -21.91 11.97
N PRO A 105 1.46 -22.34 10.71
CA PRO A 105 1.84 -21.53 9.57
C PRO A 105 1.03 -20.22 9.55
N PRO A 106 1.57 -19.17 8.92
CA PRO A 106 0.86 -17.93 8.73
C PRO A 106 -0.54 -18.10 8.11
N GLY A 107 -1.58 -17.46 8.67
CA GLY A 107 -2.96 -17.57 8.20
C GLY A 107 -3.98 -16.72 8.98
N PRO A 108 -5.28 -16.85 8.67
CA PRO A 108 -6.33 -16.15 9.40
C PRO A 108 -6.40 -16.60 10.87
N LEU A 109 -6.64 -15.65 11.77
CA LEU A 109 -6.88 -15.95 13.18
C LEU A 109 -8.18 -16.76 13.34
N THR A 110 -8.14 -17.77 14.22
CA THR A 110 -9.28 -18.61 14.55
C THR A 110 -9.60 -18.58 16.04
N PHE A 111 -10.85 -18.92 16.38
CA PHE A 111 -11.27 -19.08 17.77
C PHE A 111 -10.37 -20.07 18.53
N ASP A 112 -10.07 -21.22 17.90
CA ASP A 112 -9.26 -22.28 18.52
C ASP A 112 -7.85 -21.81 18.86
N MET A 113 -7.24 -20.98 18.01
CA MET A 113 -5.91 -20.42 18.30
C MET A 113 -5.91 -19.54 19.54
N VAL A 114 -6.90 -18.65 19.68
CA VAL A 114 -7.05 -17.79 20.86
C VAL A 114 -7.24 -18.64 22.10
N LYS A 115 -8.16 -19.63 22.03
CA LYS A 115 -8.46 -20.50 23.15
C LYS A 115 -7.23 -21.32 23.58
N GLN A 116 -6.51 -21.93 22.64
CA GLN A 116 -5.33 -22.75 22.94
C GLN A 116 -4.20 -21.92 23.55
N ALA A 117 -3.95 -20.71 23.04
CA ALA A 117 -2.94 -19.82 23.60
C ALA A 117 -3.30 -19.34 25.02
N ALA A 118 -4.58 -19.06 25.27
CA ALA A 118 -5.08 -18.73 26.60
C ALA A 118 -4.96 -19.93 27.57
N ASP A 119 -5.38 -21.14 27.14
CA ASP A 119 -5.25 -22.38 27.93
C ASP A 119 -3.77 -22.72 28.25
N ALA A 120 -2.85 -22.39 27.33
CA ALA A 120 -1.41 -22.55 27.52
C ALA A 120 -0.76 -21.47 28.42
N ASN A 121 -1.55 -20.51 28.91
CA ASN A 121 -1.11 -19.34 29.67
C ASN A 121 -0.02 -18.53 28.96
N LEU A 122 -0.24 -18.23 27.67
CA LEU A 122 0.64 -17.37 26.90
C LEU A 122 0.71 -15.97 27.55
N ALA A 123 1.87 -15.64 28.11
CA ALA A 123 2.13 -14.35 28.72
C ALA A 123 1.98 -13.19 27.72
N GLU A 124 1.53 -12.04 28.23
CA GLU A 124 1.52 -10.80 27.46
C GLU A 124 2.93 -10.41 27.00
N SER A 125 2.97 -9.73 25.86
CA SER A 125 4.18 -9.18 25.28
C SER A 125 3.88 -7.83 24.63
N ASP A 126 4.89 -7.21 24.05
CA ASP A 126 4.73 -5.94 23.35
C ASP A 126 3.91 -6.05 22.07
N ASP A 127 3.63 -7.25 21.59
CA ASP A 127 2.81 -7.57 20.43
C ASP A 127 1.55 -8.42 20.75
N LEU A 128 1.22 -8.64 22.02
CA LEU A 128 0.00 -9.33 22.47
C LEU A 128 -0.49 -8.79 23.82
N ASP A 129 -1.76 -8.38 23.87
CA ASP A 129 -2.43 -7.85 25.08
C ASP A 129 -3.79 -8.51 25.25
N TRP A 130 -4.05 -9.02 26.46
CA TRP A 130 -5.27 -9.71 26.84
C TRP A 130 -6.21 -8.75 27.60
N LYS A 131 -7.43 -8.58 27.10
CA LYS A 131 -8.44 -7.71 27.70
C LYS A 131 -9.67 -8.50 28.11
N GLU A 132 -10.14 -8.30 29.34
CA GLU A 132 -11.35 -8.97 29.83
C GLU A 132 -12.62 -8.43 29.15
N LYS A 133 -12.74 -7.10 29.05
CA LYS A 133 -13.99 -6.40 28.67
C LYS A 133 -13.81 -5.60 27.39
N LEU A 134 -14.87 -5.55 26.58
CA LEU A 134 -14.94 -4.76 25.36
C LEU A 134 -14.50 -3.29 25.56
N PRO A 135 -13.99 -2.63 24.51
CA PRO A 135 -13.65 -1.22 24.55
C PRO A 135 -14.79 -0.35 25.09
N GLN A 136 -14.52 0.39 26.17
CA GLN A 136 -15.49 1.29 26.79
C GLN A 136 -15.46 2.69 26.16
N PRO A 137 -16.60 3.41 26.15
CA PRO A 137 -16.63 4.78 25.67
C PRO A 137 -15.67 5.67 26.47
N PRO A 138 -15.02 6.66 25.82
CA PRO A 138 -14.15 7.59 26.51
C PRO A 138 -14.94 8.35 27.57
N ARG A 139 -14.45 8.32 28.81
CA ARG A 139 -15.03 9.09 29.92
C ARG A 139 -14.52 10.53 29.85
N GLU A 140 -15.36 11.49 30.21
CA GLU A 140 -15.02 12.93 30.15
C GLU A 140 -13.63 13.22 30.72
N GLY A 141 -12.81 13.88 29.90
CA GLY A 141 -11.45 14.28 30.22
C GLY A 141 -10.40 13.16 30.19
N ARG A 142 -10.77 11.88 30.22
CA ARG A 142 -9.79 10.78 30.13
C ARG A 142 -9.45 10.45 28.69
N ARG A 143 -8.19 10.05 28.47
CA ARG A 143 -7.76 9.49 27.18
C ARG A 143 -8.55 8.21 26.90
N ASN A 144 -8.91 8.00 25.64
CA ASN A 144 -9.55 6.78 25.20
C ASN A 144 -8.54 5.61 25.32
N GLU A 145 -8.87 4.57 26.11
CA GLU A 145 -7.95 3.44 26.35
C GLU A 145 -7.72 2.61 25.09
N LEU A 146 -8.76 2.38 24.27
CA LEU A 146 -8.58 1.71 22.97
C LEU A 146 -7.62 2.50 22.08
N ALA A 147 -7.80 3.81 21.97
CA ALA A 147 -6.92 4.66 21.17
C ALA A 147 -5.46 4.62 21.68
N LYS A 148 -5.28 4.57 23.00
CA LYS A 148 -3.96 4.45 23.64
C LYS A 148 -3.30 3.11 23.32
N ASP A 149 -4.01 1.99 23.49
CA ASP A 149 -3.45 0.66 23.28
C ASP A 149 -3.14 0.40 21.80
N VAL A 150 -4.02 0.85 20.91
CA VAL A 150 -3.81 0.80 19.46
C VAL A 150 -2.62 1.66 19.04
N ALA A 151 -2.54 2.92 19.50
CA ALA A 151 -1.39 3.77 19.18
C ALA A 151 -0.07 3.21 19.74
N ALA A 152 -0.09 2.59 20.93
CA ALA A 152 1.09 1.97 21.53
C ALA A 152 1.64 0.83 20.67
N MET A 153 0.77 -0.05 20.18
CA MET A 153 1.14 -1.14 19.29
C MET A 153 1.61 -0.61 17.93
N ALA A 154 0.88 0.33 17.34
CA ALA A 154 1.23 0.92 16.05
C ALA A 154 2.59 1.65 16.07
N ASN A 155 2.95 2.26 17.19
CA ASN A 155 4.22 2.96 17.39
C ASN A 155 5.42 2.05 17.64
N THR A 156 5.19 0.73 17.77
CA THR A 156 6.24 -0.25 18.02
C THR A 156 6.31 -1.25 16.86
N ARG A 157 5.82 -2.47 17.03
CA ARG A 157 5.86 -3.53 16.00
C ARG A 157 4.48 -4.00 15.55
N GLY A 158 3.43 -3.30 15.98
CA GLY A 158 2.06 -3.80 15.91
C GLY A 158 1.86 -4.97 16.88
N GLY A 159 0.70 -5.61 16.80
CA GLY A 159 0.35 -6.72 17.68
C GLY A 159 -1.14 -7.04 17.66
N LEU A 160 -1.56 -7.87 18.61
CA LEU A 160 -2.94 -8.29 18.80
C LEU A 160 -3.49 -7.79 20.14
N LEU A 161 -4.64 -7.13 20.10
CA LEU A 161 -5.48 -6.93 21.29
C LEU A 161 -6.58 -7.99 21.25
N ILE A 162 -6.64 -8.87 22.24
CA ILE A 162 -7.67 -9.91 22.32
C ILE A 162 -8.60 -9.65 23.50
N TYR A 163 -9.88 -9.45 23.20
CA TYR A 163 -10.93 -9.21 24.17
C TYR A 163 -11.71 -10.48 24.51
N GLY A 164 -12.10 -10.64 25.78
CA GLY A 164 -12.78 -11.82 26.32
C GLY A 164 -11.84 -12.78 27.06
N VAL A 165 -10.64 -12.35 27.42
CA VAL A 165 -9.67 -13.14 28.20
C VAL A 165 -9.16 -12.28 29.36
N ILE A 166 -9.15 -12.84 30.57
CA ILE A 166 -8.61 -12.14 31.74
C ILE A 166 -7.09 -12.04 31.60
N ASP A 167 -6.53 -10.83 31.60
CA ASP A 167 -5.09 -10.52 31.52
C ASP A 167 -4.21 -11.46 32.37
N LYS A 168 -4.28 -11.32 33.71
CA LYS A 168 -3.32 -11.97 34.61
C LYS A 168 -3.39 -13.49 34.67
N THR A 169 -4.57 -14.06 34.48
CA THR A 169 -4.80 -15.50 34.61
C THR A 169 -4.97 -16.17 33.26
N THR A 170 -5.00 -15.40 32.17
CA THR A 170 -5.27 -15.85 30.80
C THR A 170 -6.52 -16.72 30.69
N VAL A 171 -7.51 -16.51 31.56
CA VAL A 171 -8.74 -17.31 31.60
C VAL A 171 -9.73 -16.77 30.57
N PRO A 172 -10.19 -17.59 29.61
CA PRO A 172 -11.24 -17.20 28.69
C PRO A 172 -12.58 -16.96 29.42
N VAL A 173 -13.11 -15.75 29.33
CA VAL A 173 -14.43 -15.37 29.87
C VAL A 173 -15.44 -15.07 28.76
N GLY A 174 -14.94 -14.74 27.57
CA GLY A 174 -15.73 -14.38 26.41
C GLY A 174 -16.27 -12.95 26.45
N ILE A 175 -16.84 -12.55 25.32
CA ILE A 175 -17.59 -11.32 25.14
C ILE A 175 -18.97 -11.64 24.55
N ASP A 176 -19.90 -10.70 24.67
CA ASP A 176 -21.12 -10.71 23.87
C ASP A 176 -20.80 -10.20 22.45
N PRO A 177 -20.95 -11.04 21.39
CA PRO A 177 -20.69 -10.61 20.02
C PRO A 177 -21.65 -9.52 19.53
N ASP A 178 -22.86 -9.41 20.09
CA ASP A 178 -23.86 -8.41 19.70
C ASP A 178 -23.52 -7.00 20.21
N GLU A 179 -22.68 -6.90 21.24
CA GLU A 179 -22.16 -5.63 21.77
C GLU A 179 -20.94 -5.10 20.99
N VAL A 180 -20.37 -5.89 20.07
CA VAL A 180 -19.21 -5.49 19.28
C VAL A 180 -19.61 -4.48 18.23
N ASN A 181 -19.03 -3.27 18.30
CA ASN A 181 -19.30 -2.20 17.35
C ASN A 181 -18.02 -1.67 16.69
N PRO A 182 -17.55 -2.31 15.59
CA PRO A 182 -16.30 -1.92 14.92
C PRO A 182 -16.34 -0.48 14.37
N GLN A 183 -17.51 -0.01 13.92
CA GLN A 183 -17.68 1.35 13.40
C GLN A 183 -17.44 2.39 14.49
N GLN A 184 -17.98 2.14 15.70
CA GLN A 184 -17.76 3.01 16.85
C GLN A 184 -16.29 3.00 17.29
N TYR A 185 -15.65 1.83 17.32
CA TYR A 185 -14.23 1.71 17.66
C TYR A 185 -13.34 2.46 16.67
N ALA A 186 -13.58 2.28 15.37
CA ALA A 186 -12.89 3.02 14.32
C ALA A 186 -13.09 4.54 14.45
N GLN A 187 -14.30 5.00 14.79
CA GLN A 187 -14.57 6.42 15.04
C GLN A 187 -13.79 6.95 16.25
N TRP A 188 -13.67 6.18 17.32
CA TRP A 188 -12.86 6.58 18.48
C TRP A 188 -11.38 6.72 18.13
N ILE A 189 -10.83 5.76 17.40
CA ILE A 189 -9.45 5.79 16.92
C ILE A 189 -9.24 7.01 16.02
N ARG A 190 -10.15 7.25 15.06
CA ARG A 190 -10.10 8.41 14.16
C ARG A 190 -10.06 9.76 14.88
N ASN A 191 -10.82 9.87 15.99
CA ASN A 191 -10.92 11.12 16.73
C ASN A 191 -9.75 11.34 17.70
N HIS A 192 -9.13 10.28 18.21
CA HIS A 192 -8.17 10.38 19.31
C HIS A 192 -6.72 10.05 18.93
N VAL A 193 -6.48 9.41 17.78
CA VAL A 193 -5.15 9.03 17.29
C VAL A 193 -4.77 9.89 16.10
N GLN A 194 -3.61 10.57 16.15
CA GLN A 194 -3.07 11.35 15.03
C GLN A 194 -1.58 11.04 14.79
N PRO A 195 -1.13 10.78 13.56
CA PRO A 195 -1.93 10.64 12.33
C PRO A 195 -2.98 9.53 12.45
N TYR A 196 -4.04 9.58 11.62
CA TYR A 196 -5.05 8.52 11.62
C TYR A 196 -4.43 7.16 11.27
N LEU A 197 -4.94 6.09 11.88
CA LEU A 197 -4.53 4.71 11.62
C LEU A 197 -5.70 3.96 10.92
N PRO A 198 -5.67 3.84 9.58
CA PRO A 198 -6.79 3.26 8.82
C PRO A 198 -6.84 1.72 8.84
N ASP A 199 -5.69 1.05 8.94
CA ASP A 199 -5.55 -0.38 8.62
C ASP A 199 -5.77 -1.30 9.82
N LEU A 200 -6.89 -1.15 10.52
CA LEU A 200 -7.23 -1.97 11.68
C LEU A 200 -8.25 -3.05 11.31
N THR A 201 -7.93 -4.30 11.63
CA THR A 201 -8.85 -5.43 11.40
C THR A 201 -9.52 -5.84 12.70
N PHE A 202 -10.84 -5.76 12.73
CA PHE A 202 -11.67 -6.22 13.86
C PHE A 202 -12.31 -7.55 13.48
N THR A 203 -11.95 -8.62 14.19
CA THR A 203 -12.46 -9.97 13.92
C THR A 203 -13.15 -10.52 15.16
N THR A 204 -14.46 -10.76 15.06
CA THR A 204 -15.20 -11.50 16.07
C THR A 204 -15.03 -12.99 15.81
N LEU A 205 -14.47 -13.71 16.79
CA LEU A 205 -14.17 -15.13 16.74
C LEU A 205 -15.12 -15.86 17.68
N THR A 206 -16.15 -16.51 17.12
CA THR A 206 -17.16 -17.24 17.90
C THR A 206 -16.90 -18.74 17.84
N SER A 207 -17.06 -19.41 18.97
CA SER A 207 -16.94 -20.86 19.10
C SER A 207 -17.97 -21.59 18.22
N PRO A 208 -17.69 -22.82 17.76
CA PRO A 208 -18.64 -23.59 16.96
C PRO A 208 -20.00 -23.84 17.65
N ASP A 209 -20.03 -23.88 18.98
CA ASP A 209 -21.22 -24.03 19.81
C ASP A 209 -21.91 -22.69 20.17
N GLY A 210 -21.34 -21.56 19.76
CA GLY A 210 -21.86 -20.21 19.99
C GLY A 210 -21.78 -19.72 21.45
N GLN A 211 -21.18 -20.49 22.37
CA GLN A 211 -21.17 -20.18 23.80
C GLN A 211 -20.09 -19.16 24.18
N LEU A 212 -19.01 -19.06 23.41
CA LEU A 212 -17.87 -18.22 23.72
C LEU A 212 -17.45 -17.44 22.48
N SER A 213 -17.30 -16.13 22.62
CA SER A 213 -16.79 -15.28 21.56
C SER A 213 -15.62 -14.44 22.05
N PHE A 214 -14.68 -14.16 21.18
CA PHE A 214 -13.59 -13.21 21.40
C PHE A 214 -13.65 -12.11 20.34
N LEU A 215 -13.16 -10.92 20.67
CA LEU A 215 -12.87 -9.89 19.68
C LEU A 215 -11.35 -9.75 19.55
N ALA A 216 -10.83 -10.04 18.36
CA ALA A 216 -9.45 -9.80 18.01
C ALA A 216 -9.35 -8.47 17.24
N ILE A 217 -8.52 -7.55 17.74
CA ILE A 217 -8.14 -6.34 17.04
C ILE A 217 -6.69 -6.49 16.62
N ASP A 218 -6.47 -6.55 15.32
CA ASP A 218 -5.13 -6.61 14.75
C ASP A 218 -4.63 -5.21 14.43
N VAL A 219 -3.51 -4.85 15.06
CA VAL A 219 -2.89 -3.54 14.95
C VAL A 219 -1.57 -3.66 14.19
N PRO A 220 -1.45 -3.10 12.97
CA PRO A 220 -0.21 -3.12 12.26
C PRO A 220 0.85 -2.19 12.86
N ALA A 221 2.13 -2.52 12.66
CA ALA A 221 3.22 -1.56 12.83
C ALA A 221 2.99 -0.44 11.82
N SER A 222 2.85 0.80 12.29
CA SER A 222 2.47 1.86 11.38
C SER A 222 3.69 2.46 10.67
N PRO A 223 3.63 2.61 9.33
CA PRO A 223 4.65 3.37 8.61
C PRO A 223 4.65 4.86 9.01
N MET A 224 3.52 5.37 9.51
CA MET A 224 3.33 6.76 9.92
C MET A 224 3.69 7.04 11.39
N ALA A 225 4.10 6.03 12.16
CA ALA A 225 4.57 6.21 13.53
C ALA A 225 5.62 7.33 13.61
N PRO A 226 5.57 8.22 14.62
CA PRO A 226 4.76 8.12 15.82
C PRO A 226 3.33 8.67 15.69
N HIS A 227 2.39 7.98 16.35
CA HIS A 227 1.01 8.35 16.57
C HIS A 227 0.81 8.93 17.97
N HIS A 228 0.22 10.11 18.02
CA HIS A 228 -0.16 10.83 19.23
C HIS A 228 -1.57 10.46 19.64
N VAL A 229 -1.78 10.40 20.95
CA VAL A 229 -3.10 10.31 21.57
C VAL A 229 -3.35 11.59 22.35
N TYR A 230 -4.52 12.19 22.11
CA TYR A 230 -4.92 13.40 22.79
C TYR A 230 -5.85 13.12 23.97
N GLY A 231 -5.69 13.88 25.03
CA GLY A 231 -6.62 13.94 26.16
C GLY A 231 -6.36 15.16 27.01
N THR A 232 -7.02 15.28 28.16
CA THR A 232 -6.77 16.43 29.06
C THR A 232 -5.40 16.33 29.71
N ALA A 233 -4.75 17.48 29.93
CA ALA A 233 -3.48 17.55 30.62
C ALA A 233 -3.68 17.26 32.11
N ALA A 234 -2.73 16.54 32.72
CA ALA A 234 -2.81 16.17 34.12
C ALA A 234 -2.81 17.38 35.08
N LYS A 235 -2.18 18.49 34.67
CA LYS A 235 -2.08 19.73 35.47
C LYS A 235 -3.21 20.73 35.22
N ASP A 236 -3.74 20.74 34.00
CA ASP A 236 -4.79 21.68 33.60
C ASP A 236 -5.79 20.91 32.72
N LYS A 237 -6.97 20.65 33.28
CA LYS A 237 -8.01 19.88 32.59
C LYS A 237 -8.59 20.63 31.39
N ASP A 238 -8.38 21.93 31.31
CA ASP A 238 -8.82 22.77 30.19
C ASP A 238 -7.79 22.76 29.03
N GLN A 239 -6.59 22.21 29.26
CA GLN A 239 -5.56 22.04 28.23
C GLN A 239 -5.54 20.63 27.68
N GLN A 240 -5.42 20.53 26.36
CA GLN A 240 -5.23 19.25 25.66
C GLN A 240 -3.75 18.90 25.60
N ALA A 241 -3.38 17.71 26.08
CA ALA A 241 -2.02 17.19 26.01
C ALA A 241 -1.93 16.07 24.97
N ALA A 242 -1.04 16.26 24.00
CA ALA A 242 -0.60 15.21 23.07
C ALA A 242 0.48 14.37 23.74
N VAL A 243 0.32 13.05 23.70
CA VAL A 243 1.34 12.09 24.17
C VAL A 243 1.50 10.99 23.16
N VAL A 244 2.69 10.41 23.10
CA VAL A 244 2.99 9.31 22.18
C VAL A 244 3.14 8.04 23.01
N PRO A 245 2.13 7.16 23.06
CA PRO A 245 2.27 5.88 23.74
C PRO A 245 3.16 4.92 22.93
N TYR A 246 3.85 4.01 23.60
CA TYR A 246 4.57 2.90 22.99
C TYR A 246 4.58 1.69 23.93
N ARG A 247 4.79 0.49 23.38
CA ARG A 247 4.95 -0.73 24.16
C ARG A 247 6.36 -0.87 24.69
N ASP A 248 6.48 -1.02 26.01
CA ASP A 248 7.71 -1.46 26.69
C ASP A 248 7.42 -2.81 27.36
N ARG A 249 7.77 -3.90 26.67
CA ARG A 249 7.38 -5.26 27.07
C ARG A 249 5.85 -5.37 27.18
N ASP A 250 5.34 -5.79 28.33
CA ASP A 250 3.92 -6.04 28.60
C ASP A 250 3.09 -4.75 28.81
N HIS A 251 3.70 -3.60 29.10
CA HIS A 251 2.96 -2.39 29.45
C HIS A 251 3.14 -1.23 28.46
N THR A 252 2.17 -0.31 28.50
CA THR A 252 2.19 0.92 27.69
C THR A 252 2.87 2.05 28.45
N ALA A 253 3.98 2.55 27.91
CA ALA A 253 4.72 3.72 28.40
C ALA A 253 4.52 4.94 27.49
N TRP A 254 4.97 6.12 27.95
CA TRP A 254 4.94 7.36 27.17
C TRP A 254 6.34 7.67 26.65
N MET A 255 6.47 7.96 25.34
CA MET A 255 7.75 8.35 24.76
C MET A 255 8.23 9.67 25.35
N ALA A 256 9.49 9.70 25.77
CA ALA A 256 10.21 10.94 26.05
C ALA A 256 10.54 11.69 24.75
N GLU A 257 10.88 12.98 24.86
CA GLU A 257 11.14 13.85 23.70
C GLU A 257 12.17 13.25 22.72
N HIS A 258 13.32 12.76 23.19
CA HIS A 258 14.32 12.11 22.34
C HIS A 258 13.82 10.83 21.64
N GLN A 259 12.88 10.09 22.25
CA GLN A 259 12.26 8.93 21.62
C GLN A 259 11.29 9.37 20.51
N ILE A 260 10.57 10.48 20.72
CA ILE A 260 9.71 11.09 19.70
C ILE A 260 10.56 11.61 18.53
N GLU A 261 11.66 12.31 18.79
CA GLU A 261 12.62 12.77 17.77
C GLU A 261 13.14 11.61 16.92
N ARG A 262 13.59 10.53 17.58
CA ARG A 262 14.05 9.32 16.91
C ARG A 262 12.93 8.68 16.07
N ALA A 263 11.72 8.57 16.59
CA ALA A 263 10.59 7.99 15.86
C ALA A 263 10.24 8.77 14.59
N TYR A 264 10.27 10.11 14.63
CA TYR A 264 10.09 10.94 13.44
C TYR A 264 11.22 10.76 12.43
N ARG A 265 12.48 10.70 12.88
CA ARG A 265 13.62 10.43 11.99
C ARG A 265 13.48 9.09 11.28
N GLU A 266 13.09 8.05 12.02
CA GLU A 266 12.85 6.71 11.47
C GLU A 266 11.69 6.71 10.47
N ARG A 267 10.61 7.47 10.72
CA ARG A 267 9.50 7.64 9.76
C ARG A 267 9.98 8.15 8.41
N PHE A 268 10.69 9.28 8.39
CA PHE A 268 11.16 9.88 7.13
C PHE A 268 12.17 8.98 6.43
N THR A 269 13.03 8.31 7.20
CA THR A 269 14.00 7.34 6.67
C THR A 269 13.30 6.16 6.01
N ARG A 270 12.21 5.62 6.60
CA ARG A 270 11.39 4.56 5.99
C ARG A 270 10.75 5.01 4.67
N THR A 271 10.17 6.21 4.63
CA THR A 271 9.56 6.77 3.41
C THR A 271 10.62 6.95 2.31
N GLN A 272 11.77 7.53 2.63
CA GLN A 272 12.85 7.73 1.68
C GLN A 272 13.40 6.40 1.15
N HIS A 273 13.67 5.42 2.03
CA HIS A 273 14.11 4.10 1.59
C HIS A 273 13.09 3.36 0.71
N ALA A 274 11.79 3.56 0.95
CA ALA A 274 10.76 3.00 0.09
C ALA A 274 10.81 3.61 -1.32
N GLN A 275 10.99 4.94 -1.42
CA GLN A 275 11.15 5.65 -2.69
C GLN A 275 12.44 5.24 -3.41
N ASP A 276 13.57 5.24 -2.71
CA ASP A 276 14.87 4.83 -3.27
C ASP A 276 14.81 3.40 -3.85
N GLU A 277 14.08 2.50 -3.20
CA GLU A 277 13.95 1.12 -3.68
C GLU A 277 13.04 1.01 -4.91
N THR A 278 11.93 1.76 -4.94
CA THR A 278 11.09 1.86 -6.14
C THR A 278 11.89 2.39 -7.33
N ASP A 279 12.68 3.45 -7.12
CA ASP A 279 13.53 4.03 -8.17
C ASP A 279 14.62 3.06 -8.64
N ARG A 280 15.19 2.27 -7.73
CA ARG A 280 16.14 1.19 -8.08
C ARG A 280 15.48 0.10 -8.92
N LEU A 281 14.29 -0.36 -8.55
CA LEU A 281 13.55 -1.37 -9.31
C LEU A 281 13.17 -0.84 -10.69
N LEU A 282 12.72 0.42 -10.77
CA LEU A 282 12.40 1.07 -12.03
C LEU A 282 13.63 1.17 -12.93
N THR A 283 14.76 1.65 -12.40
CA THR A 283 16.02 1.76 -13.14
C THR A 283 16.50 0.39 -13.61
N HIS A 284 16.45 -0.63 -12.74
CA HIS A 284 16.85 -1.99 -13.10
C HIS A 284 15.96 -2.59 -14.21
N ALA A 285 14.65 -2.39 -14.12
CA ALA A 285 13.71 -2.82 -15.15
C ALA A 285 14.02 -2.17 -16.49
N LEU A 286 14.32 -0.87 -16.47
CA LEU A 286 14.69 -0.11 -17.66
C LEU A 286 16.01 -0.58 -18.27
N ASP A 287 17.04 -0.76 -17.46
CA ASP A 287 18.33 -1.30 -17.93
C ASP A 287 18.13 -2.64 -18.63
N ASN A 288 17.30 -3.54 -18.07
CA ASN A 288 17.02 -4.84 -18.67
C ASN A 288 16.16 -4.75 -19.95
N SER A 289 15.19 -3.83 -20.01
CA SER A 289 14.31 -3.69 -21.18
C SER A 289 14.94 -2.91 -22.33
N LEU A 290 15.77 -1.92 -22.01
CA LEU A 290 16.38 -1.01 -23.00
C LEU A 290 17.73 -1.53 -23.51
N ALA A 291 18.45 -2.38 -22.76
CA ALA A 291 19.75 -2.89 -23.20
C ALA A 291 19.69 -3.70 -24.50
N ASP A 292 18.62 -4.46 -24.72
CA ASP A 292 18.43 -5.33 -25.88
C ASP A 292 17.61 -4.66 -27.01
N GLN A 293 17.37 -3.35 -26.91
CA GLN A 293 16.51 -2.62 -27.81
C GLN A 293 17.12 -2.47 -29.22
N ALA A 294 16.48 -3.08 -30.22
CA ALA A 294 16.88 -2.93 -31.62
C ALA A 294 16.42 -1.60 -32.23
N GLU A 295 15.23 -1.12 -31.86
CA GLU A 295 14.61 0.09 -32.40
C GLU A 295 14.06 0.99 -31.28
N PRO A 296 14.16 2.33 -31.39
CA PRO A 296 13.55 3.26 -30.44
C PRO A 296 12.06 2.97 -30.24
N SER A 297 11.69 2.67 -29.01
CA SER A 297 10.39 2.15 -28.57
C SER A 297 10.05 2.73 -27.22
N ALA A 298 8.75 2.95 -26.99
CA ALA A 298 8.19 3.35 -25.73
C ALA A 298 7.93 2.12 -24.87
N TRP A 299 8.25 2.24 -23.58
CA TRP A 299 8.09 1.19 -22.59
C TRP A 299 7.14 1.66 -21.51
N PHE A 300 6.11 0.87 -21.26
CA PHE A 300 5.37 0.93 -19.99
C PHE A 300 6.20 0.19 -18.96
N VAL A 301 6.44 0.79 -17.80
CA VAL A 301 7.03 0.11 -16.65
C VAL A 301 6.19 0.40 -15.41
N ALA A 302 5.75 -0.65 -14.74
CA ALA A 302 5.09 -0.58 -13.45
C ALA A 302 5.90 -1.34 -12.40
N VAL A 303 6.11 -0.69 -11.26
CA VAL A 303 6.71 -1.28 -10.06
C VAL A 303 5.66 -1.25 -8.96
N ALA A 304 5.31 -2.41 -8.41
CA ALA A 304 4.46 -2.50 -7.24
C ALA A 304 5.29 -2.90 -6.02
N ARG A 305 5.08 -2.24 -4.88
CA ARG A 305 5.80 -2.51 -3.65
C ARG A 305 4.87 -2.41 -2.44
N PRO A 306 4.83 -3.42 -1.56
CA PRO A 306 4.16 -3.29 -0.27
C PRO A 306 4.72 -2.12 0.54
N GLU A 307 3.87 -1.36 1.22
CA GLU A 307 4.31 -0.35 2.19
C GLU A 307 5.16 -0.97 3.30
N ARG A 308 4.81 -2.19 3.70
CA ARG A 308 5.58 -3.03 4.62
C ARG A 308 6.00 -4.30 3.89
N PRO A 309 7.21 -4.31 3.29
CA PRO A 309 7.75 -5.50 2.64
C PRO A 309 7.86 -6.65 3.63
N LEU A 310 7.73 -7.87 3.10
CA LEU A 310 7.87 -9.06 3.93
C LEU A 310 9.28 -9.15 4.53
N PRO A 311 9.41 -9.65 5.78
CA PRO A 311 10.71 -9.92 6.36
C PRO A 311 11.53 -10.85 5.47
N ARG A 312 12.85 -10.70 5.46
CA ARG A 312 13.76 -11.58 4.69
C ARG A 312 13.71 -13.05 5.12
N THR A 313 13.14 -13.32 6.28
CA THR A 313 12.89 -14.66 6.83
C THR A 313 11.58 -15.27 6.36
N ALA A 314 10.68 -14.49 5.76
CA ALA A 314 9.45 -15.01 5.18
C ALA A 314 9.78 -16.02 4.08
N PRO A 315 9.08 -17.17 4.01
CA PRO A 315 9.30 -18.14 2.96
C PRO A 315 9.10 -17.50 1.57
N PRO A 316 10.06 -17.68 0.64
CA PRO A 316 9.91 -17.13 -0.70
C PRO A 316 8.81 -17.86 -1.48
N LEU A 317 8.24 -17.19 -2.48
CA LEU A 317 7.35 -17.82 -3.46
C LEU A 317 8.05 -19.02 -4.11
N VAL A 318 7.47 -20.21 -3.97
CA VAL A 318 8.04 -21.44 -4.54
C VAL A 318 7.86 -21.44 -6.06
N ARG A 319 8.85 -21.94 -6.79
CA ARG A 319 8.92 -21.89 -8.26
C ARG A 319 7.67 -22.49 -8.92
N GLU A 320 7.15 -23.60 -8.41
CA GLU A 320 6.03 -24.33 -9.00
C GLU A 320 4.69 -23.59 -8.82
N ARG A 321 4.62 -22.62 -7.90
CA ARG A 321 3.40 -21.82 -7.66
C ARG A 321 3.28 -20.63 -8.61
N VAL A 322 4.40 -20.18 -9.15
CA VAL A 322 4.47 -19.02 -10.05
C VAL A 322 3.49 -19.12 -11.23
N PRO A 323 3.44 -20.21 -12.04
CA PRO A 323 2.61 -20.21 -13.24
C PRO A 323 1.13 -20.07 -12.91
N ASN A 324 0.69 -20.73 -11.82
CA ASN A 324 -0.68 -20.64 -11.33
C ASN A 324 -1.02 -19.24 -10.84
N LEU A 325 -0.10 -18.56 -10.15
CA LEU A 325 -0.28 -17.18 -9.71
C LEU A 325 -0.47 -16.24 -10.90
N CYS A 326 0.41 -16.33 -11.92
CA CYS A 326 0.29 -15.52 -13.13
C CYS A 326 -1.00 -15.84 -13.91
N ALA A 327 -1.43 -17.10 -13.96
CA ALA A 327 -2.68 -17.49 -14.60
C ALA A 327 -3.91 -16.91 -13.87
N THR A 328 -3.92 -16.92 -12.53
CA THR A 328 -4.97 -16.28 -11.73
C THR A 328 -4.99 -14.77 -11.95
N ALA A 329 -3.82 -14.11 -11.95
CA ALA A 329 -3.70 -12.68 -12.22
C ALA A 329 -4.23 -12.33 -13.62
N ARG A 330 -3.91 -13.15 -14.63
CA ARG A 330 -4.42 -13.00 -16.00
C ARG A 330 -5.94 -13.15 -16.05
N ALA A 331 -6.50 -14.18 -15.43
CA ALA A 331 -7.93 -14.39 -15.37
C ALA A 331 -8.65 -13.22 -14.70
N ARG A 332 -8.10 -12.71 -13.58
CA ARG A 332 -8.63 -11.52 -12.91
C ARG A 332 -8.58 -10.30 -13.81
N SER A 333 -7.43 -10.00 -14.42
CA SER A 333 -7.28 -8.87 -15.35
C SER A 333 -8.29 -8.90 -16.51
N GLN A 334 -8.62 -10.08 -17.03
CA GLN A 334 -9.63 -10.25 -18.07
C GLN A 334 -11.05 -9.87 -17.60
N HIS A 335 -11.35 -9.98 -16.31
CA HIS A 335 -12.61 -9.54 -15.72
C HIS A 335 -12.65 -8.03 -15.45
N LEU A 336 -11.50 -7.34 -15.41
CA LEU A 336 -11.40 -5.90 -15.15
C LEU A 336 -11.60 -5.01 -16.39
N THR A 337 -11.90 -5.58 -17.56
CA THR A 337 -12.14 -4.82 -18.80
C THR A 337 -13.49 -5.16 -19.41
N ARG A 338 -14.10 -4.15 -20.06
CA ARG A 338 -15.28 -4.34 -20.92
C ARG A 338 -14.91 -4.65 -22.36
N ASN A 339 -13.63 -4.50 -22.73
CA ASN A 339 -13.11 -4.72 -24.07
C ASN A 339 -12.26 -6.01 -24.13
N PRO A 340 -12.83 -7.15 -24.57
CA PRO A 340 -12.12 -8.42 -24.62
C PRO A 340 -11.07 -8.52 -25.75
N LEU A 341 -10.99 -7.52 -26.65
CA LEU A 341 -10.14 -7.59 -27.84
C LEU A 341 -8.69 -7.16 -27.58
N ALA A 342 -8.44 -6.37 -26.52
CA ALA A 342 -7.09 -5.95 -26.14
C ALA A 342 -6.39 -7.03 -25.32
N VAL A 343 -5.60 -7.87 -25.99
CA VAL A 343 -4.80 -8.92 -25.34
C VAL A 343 -3.69 -8.30 -24.50
N GLY A 344 -3.75 -8.51 -23.19
CA GLY A 344 -2.79 -7.94 -22.23
C GLY A 344 -1.44 -8.65 -22.16
N PRO A 345 -0.41 -7.98 -21.60
CA PRO A 345 0.94 -8.53 -21.39
C PRO A 345 0.99 -9.92 -20.75
N LEU A 346 0.18 -10.21 -19.74
CA LEU A 346 0.16 -11.51 -19.05
C LEU A 346 -0.22 -12.64 -19.99
N THR A 347 -1.06 -12.38 -21.00
CA THR A 347 -1.37 -13.37 -22.04
C THR A 347 -0.17 -13.60 -22.97
N GLY A 348 0.58 -12.54 -23.30
CA GLY A 348 1.81 -12.66 -24.08
C GLY A 348 2.92 -13.42 -23.35
N LEU A 349 2.92 -13.39 -22.02
CA LEU A 349 3.86 -14.13 -21.19
C LEU A 349 3.58 -15.63 -21.11
N ASP A 350 2.39 -16.11 -21.45
CA ASP A 350 2.01 -17.54 -21.33
C ASP A 350 3.05 -18.48 -21.99
N VAL A 351 3.71 -18.01 -23.06
CA VAL A 351 4.74 -18.77 -23.79
C VAL A 351 6.01 -19.04 -22.96
N VAL A 352 6.27 -18.25 -21.93
CA VAL A 352 7.44 -18.34 -21.03
C VAL A 352 7.10 -18.64 -19.57
N LEU A 353 5.82 -18.58 -19.18
CA LEU A 353 5.40 -18.77 -17.78
C LEU A 353 5.72 -20.15 -17.21
N SER A 354 5.84 -21.18 -18.05
CA SER A 354 6.20 -22.55 -17.61
C SER A 354 7.64 -22.68 -17.13
N ASN A 355 8.50 -21.68 -17.37
CA ASN A 355 9.91 -21.71 -17.00
C ASN A 355 10.38 -20.42 -16.31
N PRO A 356 9.89 -20.11 -15.08
CA PRO A 356 10.43 -19.03 -14.26
C PRO A 356 11.94 -19.15 -14.11
N ARG A 357 12.66 -18.06 -14.42
CA ARG A 357 14.12 -17.99 -14.24
C ARG A 357 14.44 -17.43 -12.85
N PRO A 358 15.38 -18.04 -12.11
CA PRO A 358 15.80 -17.50 -10.83
C PRO A 358 16.61 -16.21 -11.04
N GLY A 359 16.27 -15.17 -10.27
CA GLY A 359 17.07 -13.97 -10.09
C GLY A 359 17.42 -13.78 -8.61
N LEU A 360 18.17 -12.72 -8.27
CA LEU A 360 18.50 -12.42 -6.88
C LEU A 360 17.21 -12.11 -6.09
N ARG A 361 16.74 -13.08 -5.31
CA ARG A 361 15.52 -13.02 -4.49
C ARG A 361 14.23 -12.71 -5.29
N ARG A 362 14.16 -13.22 -6.51
CA ARG A 362 13.02 -13.03 -7.41
C ARG A 362 12.90 -14.14 -8.44
N TRP A 363 11.72 -14.26 -9.03
CA TRP A 363 11.49 -14.99 -10.27
C TRP A 363 11.32 -13.99 -11.41
N ALA A 364 11.96 -14.25 -12.55
CA ALA A 364 11.88 -13.40 -13.73
C ALA A 364 11.34 -14.16 -14.96
N PHE A 365 10.53 -13.45 -15.75
CA PHE A 365 9.94 -13.89 -17.02
C PHE A 365 10.26 -12.85 -18.07
N SER A 366 10.60 -13.30 -19.27
CA SER A 366 10.92 -12.38 -20.35
C SER A 366 10.67 -13.00 -21.70
N THR A 367 10.00 -12.25 -22.57
CA THR A 367 9.91 -12.56 -24.01
C THR A 367 11.00 -11.87 -24.83
N LEU A 368 11.83 -10.99 -24.22
CA LEU A 368 12.95 -10.30 -24.89
C LEU A 368 13.84 -11.26 -25.70
N PRO A 369 14.25 -12.44 -25.18
CA PRO A 369 15.14 -13.34 -25.93
C PRO A 369 14.47 -14.04 -27.11
N LEU A 370 13.13 -14.07 -27.16
CA LEU A 370 12.40 -14.78 -28.21
C LEU A 370 12.46 -14.03 -29.55
N ARG A 371 12.61 -12.69 -29.52
CA ARG A 371 12.59 -11.81 -30.69
C ARG A 371 11.36 -11.99 -31.60
N THR A 372 10.29 -12.58 -31.06
CA THR A 372 9.02 -12.83 -31.73
C THR A 372 7.89 -12.37 -30.83
N GLY A 373 6.97 -11.57 -31.38
CA GLY A 373 5.88 -10.98 -30.59
C GLY A 373 6.30 -9.70 -29.86
N ARG A 374 5.44 -9.25 -28.95
CA ARG A 374 5.67 -8.07 -28.11
C ARG A 374 6.68 -8.40 -27.01
N GLU A 375 7.62 -7.50 -26.79
CA GLU A 375 8.62 -7.63 -25.74
C GLU A 375 8.01 -7.27 -24.38
N ILE A 376 8.12 -8.21 -23.45
CA ILE A 376 7.54 -8.15 -22.12
C ILE A 376 8.58 -8.70 -21.14
N TYR A 377 8.74 -8.01 -20.02
CA TYR A 377 9.62 -8.37 -18.93
C TYR A 377 8.86 -8.27 -17.61
N THR A 378 8.95 -9.28 -16.78
CA THR A 378 8.24 -9.31 -15.49
C THR A 378 9.11 -9.93 -14.41
N GLU A 379 9.07 -9.35 -13.21
CA GLU A 379 9.71 -9.89 -12.02
C GLU A 379 8.70 -10.02 -10.87
N LEU A 380 8.81 -11.11 -10.12
CA LEU A 380 8.11 -11.35 -8.86
C LEU A 380 9.15 -11.50 -7.75
N HIS A 381 9.26 -10.52 -6.86
CA HIS A 381 10.25 -10.48 -5.78
C HIS A 381 9.72 -11.19 -4.54
N HIS A 382 10.63 -11.79 -3.77
CA HIS A 382 10.26 -12.52 -2.55
C HIS A 382 9.78 -11.61 -1.40
N ASP A 383 10.04 -10.31 -1.49
CA ASP A 383 9.57 -9.31 -0.51
C ASP A 383 8.15 -8.79 -0.80
N GLY A 384 7.52 -9.30 -1.86
CA GLY A 384 6.18 -8.91 -2.32
C GLY A 384 6.18 -7.86 -3.43
N SER A 385 7.34 -7.36 -3.86
CA SER A 385 7.41 -6.40 -4.96
C SER A 385 7.22 -7.07 -6.33
N THR A 386 6.63 -6.35 -7.29
CA THR A 386 6.52 -6.81 -8.69
C THR A 386 7.04 -5.74 -9.64
N VAL A 387 7.50 -6.21 -10.80
CA VAL A 387 7.88 -5.34 -11.93
C VAL A 387 7.19 -5.88 -13.17
N LEU A 388 6.55 -5.02 -13.95
CA LEU A 388 6.04 -5.32 -15.29
C LEU A 388 6.54 -4.24 -16.25
N ALA A 389 7.33 -4.63 -17.25
CA ALA A 389 7.78 -3.78 -18.34
C ALA A 389 7.30 -4.33 -19.69
N VAL A 390 6.76 -3.46 -20.54
CA VAL A 390 6.09 -3.83 -21.79
C VAL A 390 6.46 -2.84 -22.89
N ASN A 391 6.92 -3.33 -24.05
CA ASN A 391 7.11 -2.51 -25.23
C ASN A 391 5.74 -2.10 -25.80
N LEU A 392 5.44 -0.81 -25.84
CA LEU A 392 4.19 -0.23 -26.32
C LEU A 392 4.20 0.07 -27.82
N SER A 393 5.38 0.21 -28.42
CA SER A 393 5.55 0.59 -29.83
C SER A 393 5.40 -0.59 -30.78
N TRP A 394 5.57 -1.82 -30.30
CA TRP A 394 5.43 -3.02 -31.12
C TRP A 394 4.08 -3.06 -31.83
N LYS A 395 4.10 -3.00 -33.17
CA LYS A 395 2.93 -2.98 -34.07
C LYS A 395 1.84 -1.98 -33.64
N ALA A 396 2.22 -0.83 -33.09
CA ALA A 396 1.27 0.19 -32.68
C ALA A 396 0.40 0.66 -33.87
N LEU A 397 1.00 0.87 -35.05
CA LEU A 397 0.32 1.08 -36.34
C LEU A 397 0.66 -0.05 -37.32
N ARG A 398 -0.21 -0.30 -38.30
CA ARG A 398 0.04 -1.29 -39.37
C ARG A 398 1.08 -0.74 -40.34
N ALA A 399 1.88 -1.65 -40.92
CA ALA A 399 3.01 -1.29 -41.79
C ALA A 399 2.60 -0.54 -43.08
N ASP A 400 1.34 -0.63 -43.51
CA ASP A 400 0.87 0.02 -44.73
C ASP A 400 0.55 1.53 -44.56
N ASP A 401 0.45 2.01 -43.32
CA ASP A 401 0.12 3.42 -42.98
C ASP A 401 1.38 4.30 -42.75
N THR A 402 2.57 3.82 -43.12
CA THR A 402 3.83 4.55 -42.87
C THR A 402 4.00 5.72 -43.86
N ALA A 403 3.42 6.87 -43.53
CA ALA A 403 4.15 8.12 -43.73
C ALA A 403 5.43 8.03 -42.85
N ALA A 404 6.57 8.50 -43.37
CA ALA A 404 7.90 8.22 -42.84
C ALA A 404 7.99 8.13 -41.30
N PRO A 405 8.65 7.08 -40.72
CA PRO A 405 8.75 6.82 -39.28
C PRO A 405 9.22 8.01 -38.42
N THR A 406 9.86 8.99 -39.04
CA THR A 406 10.49 10.15 -38.38
C THR A 406 9.55 11.32 -38.12
N ALA A 407 8.38 11.41 -38.77
CA ALA A 407 7.48 12.58 -38.62
C ALA A 407 6.63 12.55 -37.33
N HIS A 408 6.36 11.35 -36.81
CA HIS A 408 5.39 11.15 -35.72
C HIS A 408 6.03 10.85 -34.37
N GLY A 409 7.35 10.70 -34.27
CA GLY A 409 7.98 10.27 -33.01
C GLY A 409 7.70 8.81 -32.67
N ILE A 410 7.93 8.42 -31.41
CA ILE A 410 7.76 7.02 -30.97
C ILE A 410 6.29 6.75 -30.68
N LEU A 411 5.72 5.73 -31.33
CA LEU A 411 4.31 5.38 -31.20
C LEU A 411 4.02 4.66 -29.87
N VAL A 412 2.86 4.94 -29.29
CA VAL A 412 2.37 4.39 -28.02
C VAL A 412 0.99 3.80 -28.25
N ASP A 413 0.86 2.47 -28.23
CA ASP A 413 -0.43 1.78 -28.34
C ASP A 413 -1.25 1.93 -27.04
N THR A 414 -2.33 2.74 -27.07
CA THR A 414 -3.10 3.07 -25.86
C THR A 414 -3.87 1.89 -25.29
N ASP A 415 -4.33 0.96 -26.14
CA ASP A 415 -5.05 -0.24 -25.68
C ASP A 415 -4.12 -1.12 -24.85
N ILE A 416 -2.86 -1.21 -25.26
CA ILE A 416 -1.83 -1.97 -24.54
C ILE A 416 -1.42 -1.25 -23.26
N VAL A 417 -1.42 0.09 -23.22
CA VAL A 417 -1.24 0.80 -21.94
C VAL A 417 -2.36 0.43 -20.96
N GLY A 418 -3.62 0.48 -21.41
CA GLY A 418 -4.75 0.09 -20.57
C GLY A 418 -4.67 -1.36 -20.08
N ALA A 419 -4.32 -2.28 -20.99
CA ALA A 419 -4.10 -3.68 -20.62
C ALA A 419 -2.92 -3.87 -19.66
N SER A 420 -1.85 -3.09 -19.81
CA SER A 420 -0.68 -3.13 -18.92
C SER A 420 -0.99 -2.60 -17.52
N CYS A 421 -1.83 -1.56 -17.39
CA CYS A 421 -2.31 -1.09 -16.10
C CYS A 421 -3.09 -2.19 -15.35
N ARG A 422 -4.06 -2.84 -16.02
CA ARG A 422 -4.83 -3.94 -15.41
C ARG A 422 -3.95 -5.12 -15.02
N ASP A 423 -3.06 -5.54 -15.91
CA ASP A 423 -2.16 -6.66 -15.68
C ASP A 423 -1.17 -6.38 -14.54
N ALA A 424 -0.61 -5.16 -14.45
CA ALA A 424 0.28 -4.77 -13.36
C ALA A 424 -0.44 -4.82 -12.00
N LEU A 425 -1.65 -4.24 -11.92
CA LEU A 425 -2.43 -4.21 -10.70
C LEU A 425 -2.91 -5.61 -10.29
N ALA A 426 -3.41 -6.42 -11.23
CA ALA A 426 -3.83 -7.78 -10.97
C ALA A 426 -2.65 -8.67 -10.51
N LEU A 427 -1.48 -8.52 -11.12
CA LEU A 427 -0.28 -9.26 -10.74
C LEU A 427 0.21 -8.89 -9.33
N ALA A 428 0.24 -7.59 -9.03
CA ALA A 428 0.61 -7.08 -7.71
C ALA A 428 -0.38 -7.55 -6.63
N HIS A 429 -1.68 -7.46 -6.90
CA HIS A 429 -2.73 -7.90 -6.00
C HIS A 429 -2.65 -9.41 -5.73
N GLU A 430 -2.49 -10.25 -6.76
CA GLU A 430 -2.37 -11.70 -6.59
C GLU A 430 -1.10 -12.12 -5.84
N LEU A 431 0.05 -11.47 -6.11
CA LEU A 431 1.26 -11.74 -5.34
C LEU A 431 1.09 -11.36 -3.87
N ALA A 432 0.52 -10.19 -3.61
CA ALA A 432 0.29 -9.72 -2.25
C ALA A 432 -0.66 -10.63 -1.47
N ARG A 433 -1.73 -11.14 -2.12
CA ARG A 433 -2.63 -12.14 -1.54
C ARG A 433 -1.94 -13.47 -1.29
N HIS A 434 -1.18 -13.96 -2.25
CA HIS A 434 -0.48 -15.24 -2.14
C HIS A 434 0.54 -15.25 -1.01
N LEU A 435 1.28 -14.15 -0.85
CA LEU A 435 2.27 -13.99 0.21
C LEU A 435 1.65 -13.44 1.51
N CYS A 436 0.34 -13.21 1.52
CA CYS A 436 -0.42 -12.68 2.64
C CYS A 436 0.22 -11.41 3.23
N VAL A 437 0.56 -10.47 2.34
CA VAL A 437 1.02 -9.12 2.66
C VAL A 437 -0.04 -8.42 3.50
N ASP A 438 0.37 -7.77 4.59
CA ASP A 438 -0.52 -7.15 5.58
C ASP A 438 -0.62 -5.62 5.43
N SER A 439 -0.11 -5.07 4.33
CA SER A 439 -0.17 -3.65 4.00
C SER A 439 -0.74 -3.41 2.61
N SER A 440 -1.13 -2.17 2.36
CA SER A 440 -1.33 -1.70 1.00
C SER A 440 -0.06 -1.85 0.16
N VAL A 441 -0.25 -1.88 -1.16
CA VAL A 441 0.79 -1.99 -2.18
C VAL A 441 0.73 -0.72 -3.02
N ASN A 442 1.84 0.02 -3.02
CA ASN A 442 2.02 1.19 -3.87
C ASN A 442 2.49 0.73 -5.26
N VAL A 443 1.74 1.08 -6.29
CA VAL A 443 2.07 0.81 -7.70
C VAL A 443 2.47 2.12 -8.35
N THR A 444 3.70 2.21 -8.84
CA THR A 444 4.19 3.34 -9.63
C THR A 444 4.32 2.90 -11.07
N ALA A 445 3.63 3.58 -11.99
CA ALA A 445 3.66 3.29 -13.42
C ALA A 445 4.16 4.50 -14.22
N ILE A 446 4.95 4.25 -15.27
CA ILE A 446 5.48 5.28 -16.16
C ILE A 446 5.54 4.76 -17.60
N ILE A 447 5.42 5.67 -18.56
CA ILE A 447 5.78 5.43 -19.96
C ILE A 447 7.07 6.18 -20.26
N THR A 448 8.10 5.46 -20.69
CA THR A 448 9.42 6.05 -20.93
C THR A 448 10.12 5.47 -22.15
N THR A 449 11.24 6.09 -22.53
CA THR A 449 12.07 5.76 -23.68
C THR A 449 13.53 5.95 -23.29
N ALA A 450 14.47 5.31 -24.01
CA ALA A 450 15.90 5.46 -23.75
C ALA A 450 16.36 6.92 -23.89
N GLU A 451 15.81 7.64 -24.87
CA GLU A 451 16.13 9.05 -25.11
C GLU A 451 14.85 9.92 -25.14
N PRO A 452 14.89 11.17 -24.63
CA PRO A 452 13.73 12.07 -24.59
C PRO A 452 13.20 12.47 -25.98
N THR A 453 12.37 11.61 -26.55
CA THR A 453 11.79 11.73 -27.89
C THR A 453 10.28 11.94 -27.79
N PRO A 454 9.63 12.63 -28.74
CA PRO A 454 8.19 12.81 -28.71
C PRO A 454 7.46 11.47 -28.76
N LEU A 455 6.57 11.24 -27.80
CA LEU A 455 5.70 10.07 -27.74
C LEU A 455 4.36 10.40 -28.38
N THR A 456 3.87 9.54 -29.28
CA THR A 456 2.62 9.75 -30.00
C THR A 456 1.63 8.64 -29.71
N PRO A 457 0.46 8.95 -29.13
CA PRO A 457 -0.54 7.95 -28.82
C PRO A 457 -1.22 7.47 -30.10
N VAL A 458 -1.47 6.17 -30.15
CA VAL A 458 -2.27 5.51 -31.17
C VAL A 458 -3.48 4.95 -30.47
N ILE A 459 -4.66 5.45 -30.84
CA ILE A 459 -5.94 5.00 -30.30
C ILE A 459 -6.59 4.01 -31.25
N THR A 460 -7.52 3.24 -30.72
CA THR A 460 -8.40 2.39 -31.52
C THR A 460 -9.81 2.98 -31.56
N GLU A 461 -10.28 3.29 -32.76
CA GLU A 461 -11.61 3.81 -33.04
C GLU A 461 -12.56 2.69 -33.50
N TYR A 462 -13.86 2.98 -33.46
CA TYR A 462 -14.93 2.10 -33.97
C TYR A 462 -14.86 0.66 -33.43
N GLY A 463 -14.73 0.52 -32.11
CA GLY A 463 -14.86 -0.77 -31.42
C GLY A 463 -13.76 -1.79 -31.73
N GLY A 464 -12.54 -1.35 -32.06
CA GLY A 464 -11.41 -2.25 -32.32
C GLY A 464 -10.89 -2.24 -33.76
N SER A 465 -11.62 -1.59 -34.67
CA SER A 465 -11.48 -1.84 -36.12
C SER A 465 -10.41 -0.99 -36.80
N PHE A 466 -10.20 0.24 -36.33
CA PHE A 466 -9.29 1.19 -36.95
C PHE A 466 -8.36 1.80 -35.93
N ARG A 467 -7.08 1.92 -36.28
CA ARG A 467 -6.07 2.56 -35.45
C ARG A 467 -5.70 3.89 -36.05
N SER A 468 -5.67 4.94 -35.25
CA SER A 468 -5.42 6.31 -35.70
C SER A 468 -4.59 7.09 -34.67
N ILE A 469 -3.96 8.16 -35.14
CA ILE A 469 -3.33 9.16 -34.26
C ILE A 469 -4.32 10.32 -34.13
N PRO A 470 -4.80 10.66 -32.92
CA PRO A 470 -5.72 11.77 -32.75
C PRO A 470 -5.04 13.10 -33.05
N ASP A 471 -5.65 13.95 -33.89
CA ASP A 471 -5.10 15.25 -34.26
C ASP A 471 -4.93 16.21 -33.06
N HIS A 472 -5.75 16.05 -32.03
CA HIS A 472 -5.73 16.86 -30.81
C HIS A 472 -4.76 16.33 -29.74
N ALA A 473 -4.15 15.15 -29.95
CA ALA A 473 -3.27 14.54 -28.97
C ALA A 473 -1.96 15.34 -28.82
N ARG A 474 -1.56 15.54 -27.57
CA ARG A 474 -0.24 16.04 -27.21
C ARG A 474 0.82 14.96 -27.45
N ARG A 475 2.04 15.40 -27.74
CA ARG A 475 3.20 14.53 -27.94
C ARG A 475 4.31 14.82 -26.92
N PRO A 476 4.08 14.50 -25.64
CA PRO A 476 5.07 14.77 -24.59
C PRO A 476 6.35 13.97 -24.85
N ARG A 477 7.51 14.54 -24.48
CA ARG A 477 8.79 13.83 -24.50
C ARG A 477 9.07 13.04 -23.23
N ARG A 478 8.31 13.32 -22.17
CA ARG A 478 8.40 12.69 -20.85
C ARG A 478 7.00 12.60 -20.27
N ILE A 479 6.65 11.42 -19.79
CA ILE A 479 5.45 11.16 -19.01
C ILE A 479 5.85 11.15 -17.54
N GLN A 480 5.11 11.87 -16.72
CA GLN A 480 5.24 11.83 -15.27
C GLN A 480 4.77 10.46 -14.77
N PRO A 481 5.49 9.85 -13.80
CA PRO A 481 5.01 8.66 -13.13
C PRO A 481 3.63 8.91 -12.50
N VAL A 482 2.77 7.91 -12.59
CA VAL A 482 1.48 7.87 -11.90
C VAL A 482 1.56 6.85 -10.78
N THR A 483 0.83 7.07 -9.70
CA THR A 483 0.83 6.18 -8.54
C THR A 483 -0.58 5.72 -8.23
N ALA A 484 -0.74 4.42 -7.96
CA ALA A 484 -1.97 3.83 -7.45
C ALA A 484 -1.69 3.08 -6.14
N LEU A 485 -2.72 2.98 -5.31
CA LEU A 485 -2.69 2.21 -4.07
C LEU A 485 -3.71 1.08 -4.18
N ILE A 486 -3.27 -0.15 -3.91
CA ILE A 486 -4.16 -1.32 -3.86
C ILE A 486 -3.98 -2.04 -2.53
N SER A 487 -5.04 -2.66 -2.04
CA SER A 487 -5.04 -3.55 -0.88
C SER A 487 -5.18 -5.01 -1.32
N PRO A 488 -4.52 -5.96 -0.64
CA PRO A 488 -4.74 -7.40 -0.86
C PRO A 488 -6.20 -7.82 -0.58
N ALA A 489 -6.95 -7.01 0.18
CA ALA A 489 -8.36 -7.24 0.49
C ALA A 489 -9.33 -6.63 -0.53
N ASP A 490 -8.85 -5.83 -1.50
CA ASP A 490 -9.71 -5.18 -2.48
C ASP A 490 -10.51 -6.21 -3.30
N GLU A 491 -11.77 -5.88 -3.55
CA GLU A 491 -12.61 -6.61 -4.49
C GLU A 491 -12.30 -6.17 -5.94
N ASP A 492 -12.76 -6.96 -6.92
CA ASP A 492 -12.49 -6.72 -8.34
C ASP A 492 -12.97 -5.35 -8.82
N ASP A 493 -14.07 -4.83 -8.27
CA ASP A 493 -14.60 -3.50 -8.61
C ASP A 493 -13.64 -2.38 -8.18
N HIS A 494 -13.03 -2.49 -6.99
CA HIS A 494 -12.03 -1.54 -6.51
C HIS A 494 -10.77 -1.61 -7.37
N LEU A 495 -10.30 -2.81 -7.67
CA LEU A 495 -9.14 -3.02 -8.53
C LEU A 495 -9.36 -2.48 -9.95
N SER A 496 -10.57 -2.65 -10.50
CA SER A 496 -10.98 -2.11 -11.80
C SER A 496 -10.98 -0.58 -11.79
N ALA A 497 -11.48 0.05 -10.72
CA ALA A 497 -11.48 1.49 -10.58
C ALA A 497 -10.05 2.06 -10.52
N SER A 498 -9.16 1.45 -9.72
CA SER A 498 -7.76 1.86 -9.63
C SER A 498 -7.01 1.67 -10.96
N ALA A 499 -7.29 0.59 -11.71
CA ALA A 499 -6.70 0.40 -13.03
C ALA A 499 -7.18 1.47 -14.02
N GLN A 500 -8.46 1.83 -13.98
CA GLN A 500 -9.03 2.89 -14.81
C GLN A 500 -8.44 4.26 -14.47
N GLU A 501 -8.28 4.58 -13.18
CA GLU A 501 -7.65 5.83 -12.74
C GLU A 501 -6.20 5.92 -13.22
N THR A 502 -5.41 4.87 -12.99
CA THR A 502 -4.01 4.78 -13.45
C THR A 502 -3.90 4.98 -14.97
N PHE A 503 -4.77 4.33 -15.74
CA PHE A 503 -4.81 4.48 -17.19
C PHE A 503 -5.21 5.89 -17.62
N THR A 504 -6.27 6.43 -17.03
CA THR A 504 -6.76 7.79 -17.26
C THR A 504 -5.65 8.81 -17.03
N ASP A 505 -4.91 8.70 -15.92
CA ASP A 505 -3.83 9.63 -15.57
C ASP A 505 -2.66 9.58 -16.54
N LEU A 506 -2.31 8.39 -17.06
CA LEU A 506 -1.32 8.27 -18.13
C LEU A 506 -1.81 8.91 -19.43
N MET A 507 -3.07 8.68 -19.80
CA MET A 507 -3.66 9.17 -21.05
C MET A 507 -3.91 10.69 -21.04
N HIS A 508 -4.28 11.26 -19.90
CA HIS A 508 -4.45 12.71 -19.75
C HIS A 508 -3.17 13.50 -20.04
N GLN A 509 -1.99 12.91 -19.84
CA GLN A 509 -0.72 13.54 -20.19
C GLN A 509 -0.51 13.67 -21.71
N PHE A 510 -1.17 12.82 -22.50
CA PHE A 510 -1.30 12.96 -23.94
C PHE A 510 -2.48 13.85 -24.35
N GLY A 511 -3.24 14.41 -23.40
CA GLY A 511 -4.41 15.24 -23.68
C GLY A 511 -5.59 14.45 -24.27
N ILE A 512 -5.64 13.14 -24.05
CA ILE A 512 -6.73 12.27 -24.52
C ILE A 512 -7.47 11.66 -23.32
N THR A 513 -8.77 11.45 -23.46
CA THR A 513 -9.60 10.74 -22.49
C THR A 513 -9.91 9.35 -23.03
N ALA A 514 -9.53 8.31 -22.29
CA ALA A 514 -9.72 6.92 -22.70
C ALA A 514 -10.22 6.07 -21.53
N TYR A 515 -10.95 5.00 -21.85
CA TYR A 515 -11.56 4.07 -20.90
C TYR A 515 -11.15 2.62 -21.22
N LEU A 516 -11.03 1.78 -20.19
CA LEU A 516 -10.50 0.41 -20.23
C LEU A 516 -11.39 -0.64 -20.91
#